data_AF-A0A1G2PT78-F1
#
_entry.id   AF-A0A1G2PT78-F1
#
_cell.length_a   1.000
_cell.length_b   1.000
_cell.length_c   1.000
_cell.angle_alpha   90.00
_cell.angle_beta   90.00
_cell.angle_gamma   90.00
#
_symmetry.space_group_name_H-M   'P 1'
#
loop_
_entity.id
_entity.type
_entity.pdbx_description
1 polymer ?
#
loop_
_entity_poly.entity_id
_entity_poly.type
_entity_poly.pdbx_seq_one_letter_code
_entity_poly.pdbx_strand_id
1 'polypeptide(L)'
;MSHAWVPASPNTINFLETVTSESVNLLISEIEEMHKGIKNGVSVQLLINSNGGEVKSATAFLYKIQESGIPVSTYGYSIESAALLIYLAGTSRFAHKTRTRFFLHEVKAHIDGEYDERAALDLAKEMKRLNRIFAECVAERTNIEAKDVLKLMQENT
;
A
#
# COMPACT_ATOMS: atom_id res chain seq x y z
N MET A 1 -12.59 30.02 -6.31
CA MET A 1 -12.12 29.42 -5.05
C MET A 1 -11.82 27.96 -5.33
N SER A 2 -10.57 27.51 -5.25
CA SER A 2 -10.28 26.09 -5.47
C SER A 2 -10.85 25.29 -4.30
N HIS A 3 -11.87 24.47 -4.55
CA HIS A 3 -12.25 23.45 -3.58
C HIS A 3 -11.07 22.48 -3.42
N ALA A 4 -10.62 22.28 -2.18
CA ALA A 4 -9.65 21.23 -1.87
C ALA A 4 -10.23 19.89 -2.34
N TRP A 5 -9.46 19.11 -3.10
CA TRP A 5 -9.94 17.83 -3.63
C TRP A 5 -10.01 16.74 -2.56
N VAL A 6 -9.30 16.93 -1.44
CA VAL A 6 -9.45 16.16 -0.20
C VAL A 6 -10.35 16.95 0.75
N PRO A 7 -11.47 16.37 1.23
CA PRO A 7 -12.34 17.03 2.20
C PRO A 7 -11.64 17.24 3.55
N ALA A 8 -11.76 18.43 4.14
CA ALA A 8 -11.28 18.65 5.49
C ALA A 8 -12.06 17.77 6.50
N SER A 9 -11.33 17.02 7.32
CA SER A 9 -11.89 16.11 8.32
C SER A 9 -10.97 16.04 9.54
N PRO A 10 -11.52 16.04 10.78
CA PRO A 10 -10.72 15.78 11.97
C PRO A 10 -10.21 14.32 12.05
N ASN A 11 -10.79 13.42 11.25
CA ASN A 11 -10.48 12.00 11.22
C ASN A 11 -9.46 11.69 10.13
N THR A 12 -8.37 12.44 10.07
CA THR A 12 -7.39 12.36 8.98
C THR A 12 -6.03 11.95 9.50
N ILE A 13 -5.50 10.87 8.94
CA ILE A 13 -4.15 10.36 9.16
C ILE A 13 -3.30 10.63 7.92
N ASN A 14 -2.08 11.13 8.11
CA ASN A 14 -1.12 11.38 7.04
C ASN A 14 -0.04 10.31 7.06
N PHE A 15 -0.05 9.41 6.07
CA PHE A 15 1.00 8.44 5.84
C PHE A 15 1.97 8.95 4.78
N LEU A 16 3.01 9.64 5.24
CA LEU A 16 3.99 10.37 4.42
C LEU A 16 5.40 9.76 4.54
N GLU A 17 5.49 8.44 4.57
CA GLU A 17 6.72 7.72 4.92
C GLU A 17 6.91 6.44 4.10
N THR A 18 8.06 5.79 4.29
CA THR A 18 8.39 4.49 3.69
C THR A 18 7.58 3.39 4.38
N VAL A 19 7.08 2.44 3.59
CA VAL A 19 6.41 1.25 4.11
C VAL A 19 7.45 0.32 4.76
N THR A 20 7.36 0.19 6.07
CA THR A 20 8.14 -0.71 6.91
C THR A 20 7.22 -1.43 7.90
N SER A 21 7.71 -2.48 8.53
CA SER A 21 6.96 -3.13 9.62
C SER A 21 6.60 -2.16 10.76
N GLU A 22 7.49 -1.22 11.09
CA GLU A 22 7.29 -0.22 12.15
C GLU A 22 6.20 0.80 11.78
N SER A 23 6.35 1.46 10.63
CA SER A 23 5.38 2.45 10.13
C SER A 23 3.98 1.84 9.96
N VAL A 24 3.88 0.60 9.48
CA VAL A 24 2.60 -0.12 9.35
C VAL A 24 1.97 -0.38 10.72
N ASN A 25 2.73 -0.81 11.72
CA ASN A 25 2.20 -1.06 13.06
C ASN A 25 1.72 0.23 13.74
N LEU A 26 2.45 1.33 13.56
CA LEU A 26 2.05 2.65 14.02
C LEU A 26 0.76 3.11 13.33
N LEU A 27 0.69 2.97 12.01
CA LEU A 27 -0.49 3.33 11.22
C LEU A 27 -1.73 2.53 11.64
N ILE A 28 -1.60 1.21 11.88
CA ILE A 28 -2.71 0.38 12.38
C ILE A 28 -3.18 0.89 13.74
N SER A 29 -2.25 1.15 14.65
CA SER A 29 -2.57 1.64 16.00
C SER A 29 -3.26 3.00 15.95
N GLU A 30 -2.83 3.90 15.08
CA GLU A 30 -3.43 5.22 14.89
C GLU A 30 -4.84 5.12 14.28
N ILE A 31 -5.05 4.24 13.29
CA ILE A 31 -6.38 3.98 12.71
C ILE A 31 -7.33 3.41 13.78
N GLU A 32 -6.89 2.43 14.56
CA GLU A 32 -7.70 1.83 15.62
C GLU A 32 -8.06 2.84 16.71
N GLU A 33 -7.09 3.65 17.15
CA GLU A 33 -7.34 4.68 18.17
C GLU A 33 -8.26 5.78 17.65
N MET A 34 -8.02 6.28 16.44
CA MET A 34 -8.87 7.27 15.81
C MET A 34 -10.30 6.74 15.65
N HIS A 35 -10.45 5.47 15.24
CA HIS A 35 -11.77 4.87 15.06
C HIS A 35 -12.60 4.81 16.34
N LYS A 36 -11.98 4.61 17.52
CA LYS A 36 -12.70 4.62 18.82
C LYS A 36 -13.42 5.94 19.10
N GLY A 37 -12.87 7.06 18.61
CA GLY A 37 -13.44 8.39 18.77
C GLY A 37 -14.47 8.77 17.70
N ILE A 38 -14.64 7.94 16.67
CA ILE A 38 -15.47 8.25 15.51
C ILE A 38 -16.89 7.70 15.70
N LYS A 39 -17.89 8.52 15.36
CA LYS A 39 -19.29 8.07 15.30
C LYS A 39 -19.45 6.94 14.28
N ASN A 40 -20.25 5.93 14.62
CA ASN A 40 -20.55 4.80 13.75
C ASN A 40 -20.81 5.22 12.29
N GLY A 41 -20.12 4.58 11.35
CA GLY A 41 -20.28 4.77 9.91
C GLY A 41 -19.43 5.87 9.28
N VAL A 42 -18.69 6.67 10.07
CA VAL A 42 -17.74 7.64 9.52
C VAL A 42 -16.37 6.97 9.29
N SER A 43 -15.77 7.20 8.12
CA SER A 43 -14.47 6.61 7.79
C SER A 43 -13.29 7.40 8.35
N VAL A 44 -12.23 6.70 8.71
CA VAL A 44 -10.88 7.29 8.84
C VAL A 44 -10.40 7.69 7.45
N GLN A 45 -9.96 8.93 7.27
CA GLN A 45 -9.31 9.38 6.05
C GLN A 45 -7.81 9.12 6.13
N LEU A 46 -7.26 8.42 5.14
CA LEU A 46 -5.84 8.11 5.05
C LEU A 46 -5.24 8.79 3.82
N LEU A 47 -4.40 9.80 4.05
CA LEU A 47 -3.66 10.51 3.01
C LEU A 47 -2.32 9.84 2.79
N ILE A 48 -2.03 9.42 1.56
CA ILE A 48 -0.88 8.57 1.25
C ILE A 48 0.05 9.32 0.29
N ASN A 49 1.30 9.49 0.72
CA ASN A 49 2.42 9.90 -0.11
C ASN A 49 3.66 9.08 0.26
N SER A 50 3.93 8.02 -0.49
CA SER A 50 4.97 7.05 -0.13
C SER A 50 5.66 6.49 -1.37
N ASN A 51 6.97 6.33 -1.26
CA ASN A 51 7.81 5.67 -2.26
C ASN A 51 7.76 4.13 -2.15
N GLY A 52 6.86 3.59 -1.31
CA GLY A 52 6.74 2.15 -1.08
C GLY A 52 7.70 1.64 -0.04
N GLY A 53 8.15 0.39 -0.19
CA GLY A 53 8.96 -0.32 0.80
C GLY A 53 8.62 -1.81 0.86
N GLU A 54 8.43 -2.34 2.05
CA GLU A 54 8.24 -3.78 2.29
C GLU A 54 6.86 -4.28 1.82
N VAL A 55 6.83 -5.10 0.76
CA VAL A 55 5.59 -5.73 0.27
C VAL A 55 4.91 -6.58 1.35
N LYS A 56 5.68 -7.27 2.20
CA LYS A 56 5.13 -8.08 3.30
C LYS A 56 4.33 -7.21 4.28
N SER A 57 4.89 -6.08 4.68
CA SER A 57 4.29 -5.15 5.63
C SER A 57 3.04 -4.49 5.04
N ALA A 58 3.08 -4.08 3.77
CA ALA A 58 1.89 -3.55 3.11
C ALA A 58 0.78 -4.60 2.92
N THR A 59 1.15 -5.85 2.66
CA THR A 59 0.20 -6.97 2.56
C THR A 59 -0.47 -7.24 3.91
N ALA A 60 0.30 -7.23 5.00
CA ALA A 60 -0.24 -7.38 6.36
C ALA A 60 -1.22 -6.24 6.69
N PHE A 61 -0.88 -5.00 6.34
CA PHE A 61 -1.79 -3.87 6.49
C PHE A 61 -3.10 -4.05 5.72
N LEU A 62 -3.03 -4.43 4.43
CA LEU A 62 -4.20 -4.64 3.57
C LEU A 62 -5.19 -5.61 4.23
N TYR A 63 -4.73 -6.80 4.62
CA TYR A 63 -5.59 -7.80 5.22
C TYR A 63 -6.10 -7.38 6.60
N LYS A 64 -5.24 -6.80 7.45
CA LYS A 64 -5.65 -6.31 8.77
C LYS A 64 -6.79 -5.28 8.68
N ILE A 65 -6.71 -4.32 7.76
CA ILE A 65 -7.77 -3.33 7.57
C ILE A 65 -9.05 -4.00 7.05
N GLN A 66 -8.94 -4.92 6.08
CA GLN A 66 -10.11 -5.65 5.56
C GLN A 66 -10.82 -6.47 6.65
N GLU A 67 -10.06 -7.16 7.49
CA GLU A 67 -10.58 -8.00 8.58
C GLU A 67 -11.13 -7.18 9.75
N SER A 68 -10.58 -5.98 9.98
CA SER A 68 -11.01 -5.11 11.09
C SER A 68 -12.44 -4.59 10.95
N GLY A 69 -12.95 -4.51 9.71
CA GLY A 69 -14.23 -3.83 9.41
C GLY A 69 -14.20 -2.31 9.58
N ILE A 70 -13.04 -1.71 9.90
CA ILE A 70 -12.91 -0.26 10.07
C ILE A 70 -13.05 0.41 8.69
N PRO A 71 -13.99 1.35 8.51
CA PRO A 71 -14.11 2.07 7.25
C PRO A 71 -12.92 3.02 7.06
N VAL A 72 -12.10 2.80 6.04
CA VAL A 72 -10.97 3.66 5.67
C VAL A 72 -11.16 4.22 4.27
N SER A 73 -11.08 5.54 4.14
CA SER A 73 -11.07 6.26 2.86
C SER A 73 -9.64 6.66 2.51
N THR A 74 -9.07 6.09 1.45
CA THR A 74 -7.69 6.39 1.04
C THR A 74 -7.62 7.48 -0.03
N TYR A 75 -6.65 8.39 0.11
CA TYR A 75 -6.41 9.51 -0.80
C TYR A 75 -4.95 9.50 -1.24
N GLY A 76 -4.72 9.31 -2.54
CA GLY A 76 -3.37 9.16 -3.10
C GLY A 76 -2.75 10.45 -3.61
N TYR A 77 -1.48 10.70 -3.25
CA TYR A 77 -0.62 11.70 -3.90
C TYR A 77 0.48 11.04 -4.73
N SER A 78 1.57 10.56 -4.11
CA SER A 78 2.48 9.62 -4.76
C SER A 78 2.30 8.25 -4.14
N ILE A 79 1.96 7.26 -4.97
CA ILE A 79 1.73 5.89 -4.53
C ILE A 79 2.66 5.01 -5.35
N GLU A 80 3.78 4.62 -4.74
CA GLU A 80 4.79 3.82 -5.42
C GLU A 80 4.90 2.44 -4.77
N SER A 81 5.09 1.41 -5.59
CA SER A 81 5.43 0.05 -5.16
C SER A 81 4.47 -0.47 -4.07
N ALA A 82 5.01 -0.95 -2.94
CA ALA A 82 4.26 -1.46 -1.79
C ALA A 82 3.17 -0.50 -1.25
N ALA A 83 3.31 0.82 -1.43
CA ALA A 83 2.30 1.79 -0.99
C ALA A 83 0.95 1.61 -1.71
N LEU A 84 0.95 0.97 -2.90
CA LEU A 84 -0.30 0.62 -3.58
C LEU A 84 -1.18 -0.29 -2.73
N LEU A 85 -0.61 -1.24 -1.99
CA LEU A 85 -1.41 -2.13 -1.14
C LEU A 85 -2.03 -1.39 0.04
N ILE A 86 -1.32 -0.40 0.60
CA ILE A 86 -1.87 0.53 1.62
C ILE A 86 -3.05 1.30 1.04
N TYR A 87 -2.90 1.83 -0.18
CA TYR A 87 -3.98 2.55 -0.88
C TYR A 87 -5.19 1.65 -1.18
N LEU A 88 -4.96 0.40 -1.59
CA LEU A 88 -6.00 -0.57 -1.95
C LEU A 88 -6.77 -1.14 -0.74
N ALA A 89 -6.24 -0.97 0.47
CA ALA A 89 -6.91 -1.32 1.72
C ALA A 89 -8.16 -0.47 2.00
N GLY A 90 -8.22 0.74 1.44
CA GLY A 90 -9.39 1.60 1.57
C GLY A 90 -10.67 0.95 1.05
N THR A 91 -11.76 1.13 1.82
CA THR A 91 -13.12 0.79 1.38
C THR A 91 -13.61 1.78 0.33
N SER A 92 -13.17 3.04 0.43
CA SER A 92 -13.31 4.06 -0.61
C SER A 92 -11.93 4.59 -0.98
N ARG A 93 -11.68 4.80 -2.27
CA ARG A 93 -10.35 5.13 -2.80
C ARG A 93 -10.43 6.31 -3.75
N PHE A 94 -9.65 7.34 -3.48
CA PHE A 94 -9.68 8.61 -4.21
C PHE A 94 -8.31 8.93 -4.78
N ALA A 95 -8.28 9.31 -6.05
CA ALA A 95 -7.08 9.75 -6.74
C ALA A 95 -7.45 10.92 -7.64
N HIS A 96 -6.64 11.96 -7.63
CA HIS A 96 -6.80 13.11 -8.49
C HIS A 96 -6.13 12.86 -9.85
N LYS A 97 -6.89 13.02 -10.94
CA LYS A 97 -6.47 12.67 -12.31
C LYS A 97 -5.08 13.18 -12.72
N THR A 98 -4.69 14.37 -12.27
CA THR A 98 -3.42 15.02 -12.66
C THR A 98 -2.44 15.23 -11.51
N ARG A 99 -2.82 14.91 -10.27
CA ARG A 99 -1.98 15.16 -9.08
C ARG A 99 -1.57 13.87 -8.39
N THR A 100 -2.26 12.78 -8.66
CA THR A 100 -1.90 11.46 -8.15
C THR A 100 -1.00 10.76 -9.16
N ARG A 101 0.14 10.26 -8.71
CA ARG A 101 1.02 9.37 -9.46
C ARG A 101 0.96 7.97 -8.86
N PHE A 102 0.81 6.98 -9.73
CA PHE A 102 1.01 5.58 -9.40
C PHE A 102 2.28 5.10 -10.10
N PHE A 103 3.16 4.45 -9.36
CA PHE A 103 4.36 3.83 -9.92
C PHE A 103 4.46 2.38 -9.45
N LEU A 104 4.47 1.44 -10.38
CA LEU A 104 4.52 0.01 -10.10
C LEU A 104 5.80 -0.55 -10.69
N HIS A 105 6.51 -1.41 -9.96
CA HIS A 105 7.70 -2.09 -10.46
C HIS A 105 7.86 -3.43 -9.73
N GLU A 106 8.71 -4.32 -10.26
CA GLU A 106 9.03 -5.59 -9.58
C GLU A 106 9.69 -5.37 -8.22
N VAL A 107 9.47 -6.29 -7.27
CA VAL A 107 10.15 -6.31 -5.97
C VAL A 107 11.65 -6.28 -6.19
N LYS A 108 12.30 -5.29 -5.60
CA LYS A 108 13.76 -5.12 -5.61
C LYS A 108 14.31 -5.53 -4.26
N ALA A 109 15.47 -6.20 -4.26
CA ALA A 109 16.22 -6.50 -3.07
C ALA A 109 17.58 -5.82 -3.16
N HIS A 110 18.03 -5.24 -2.05
CA HIS A 110 19.42 -4.83 -1.92
C HIS A 110 20.22 -6.03 -1.43
N ILE A 111 21.32 -6.33 -2.12
CA ILE A 111 22.17 -7.49 -1.86
C ILE A 111 23.54 -6.95 -1.48
N ASP A 112 23.93 -7.14 -0.22
CA ASP A 112 25.22 -6.70 0.33
C ASP A 112 25.96 -7.87 0.97
N GLY A 113 27.25 -7.99 0.67
CA GLY A 113 28.13 -9.02 1.23
C GLY A 113 28.30 -10.25 0.34
N GLU A 114 28.88 -11.31 0.90
CA GLU A 114 29.13 -12.57 0.21
C GLU A 114 27.90 -13.49 0.29
N TYR A 115 27.51 -14.06 -0.85
CA TYR A 115 26.42 -15.02 -0.96
C TYR A 115 26.92 -16.30 -1.61
N ASP A 116 26.57 -17.44 -1.03
CA ASP A 116 26.70 -18.70 -1.75
C ASP A 116 25.55 -18.89 -2.77
N GLU A 117 25.69 -19.87 -3.65
CA GLU A 117 24.70 -20.17 -4.69
C GLU A 117 23.31 -20.41 -4.10
N ARG A 118 23.23 -21.08 -2.95
CA ARG A 118 21.97 -21.44 -2.31
C ARG A 118 21.25 -20.20 -1.78
N ALA A 119 21.96 -19.30 -1.12
CA ALA A 119 21.42 -18.06 -0.59
C ALA A 119 20.92 -17.15 -1.72
N ALA A 120 21.67 -17.05 -2.83
CA ALA A 120 21.24 -16.29 -4.00
C ALA A 120 19.96 -16.88 -4.63
N LEU A 121 19.89 -18.21 -4.75
CA LEU A 121 18.71 -18.90 -5.29
C LEU A 121 17.48 -18.73 -4.40
N ASP A 122 17.65 -18.79 -3.07
CA ASP A 122 16.55 -18.64 -2.12
C ASP A 122 16.02 -17.19 -2.10
N LEU A 123 16.91 -16.19 -2.23
CA LEU A 123 16.49 -14.79 -2.40
C LEU A 123 15.68 -14.60 -3.69
N ALA A 124 16.14 -15.16 -4.82
CA ALA A 124 15.43 -15.06 -6.08
C ALA A 124 14.03 -15.72 -6.02
N LYS A 125 13.91 -16.88 -5.35
CA LYS A 125 12.61 -17.53 -5.11
C LYS A 125 11.69 -16.64 -4.28
N GLU A 126 12.22 -16.00 -3.23
CA GLU A 126 11.43 -15.13 -2.38
C GLU A 126 10.94 -13.88 -3.12
N MET A 127 11.80 -13.24 -3.91
CA MET A 127 11.39 -12.09 -4.75
C MET A 127 10.28 -12.48 -5.73
N LYS A 128 10.41 -13.64 -6.40
CA LYS A 128 9.37 -14.17 -7.29
C LYS A 128 8.06 -14.42 -6.56
N ARG A 129 8.12 -14.96 -5.34
CA ARG A 129 6.94 -15.19 -4.49
C ARG A 129 6.28 -13.86 -4.09
N LEU A 130 7.07 -12.86 -3.69
CA LEU A 130 6.56 -11.54 -3.31
C LEU A 130 5.94 -10.79 -4.50
N ASN A 131 6.53 -10.87 -5.70
CA ASN A 131 5.91 -10.34 -6.92
C ASN A 131 4.54 -10.96 -7.17
N ARG A 132 4.42 -12.28 -7.02
CA ARG A 132 3.14 -12.98 -7.18
C ARG A 132 2.11 -12.54 -6.14
N ILE A 133 2.48 -12.48 -4.87
CA ILE A 133 1.57 -12.04 -3.79
C ILE A 133 1.12 -10.61 -4.03
N PHE A 134 2.04 -9.72 -4.38
CA PHE A 134 1.70 -8.33 -4.70
C PHE A 134 0.67 -8.26 -5.84
N ALA A 135 0.91 -9.00 -6.93
CA ALA A 135 0.02 -9.03 -8.07
C ALA A 135 -1.36 -9.62 -7.75
N GLU A 136 -1.42 -10.68 -6.93
CA GLU A 136 -2.67 -11.28 -6.43
C GLU A 136 -3.45 -10.28 -5.57
N CYS A 137 -2.81 -9.61 -4.61
CA CYS A 137 -3.44 -8.57 -3.79
C CYS A 137 -3.98 -7.41 -4.63
N VAL A 138 -3.24 -6.97 -5.66
CA VAL A 138 -3.72 -5.92 -6.57
C VAL A 138 -4.92 -6.41 -7.37
N ALA A 139 -4.87 -7.64 -7.89
CA ALA A 139 -5.97 -8.23 -8.66
C ALA A 139 -7.24 -8.37 -7.83
N GLU A 140 -7.15 -8.82 -6.57
CA GLU A 140 -8.29 -8.95 -5.66
C GLU A 140 -8.99 -7.62 -5.35
N ARG A 141 -8.28 -6.50 -5.48
CA ARG A 141 -8.78 -5.16 -5.14
C ARG A 141 -9.11 -4.31 -6.36
N THR A 142 -8.88 -4.84 -7.56
CA THR A 142 -9.09 -4.18 -8.85
C THR A 142 -9.82 -5.13 -9.81
N ASN A 143 -9.99 -4.72 -11.07
CA ASN A 143 -10.50 -5.59 -12.14
C ASN A 143 -9.38 -5.96 -13.12
N ILE A 144 -8.13 -6.00 -12.65
CA ILE A 144 -6.95 -6.35 -13.45
C ILE A 144 -6.52 -7.75 -13.05
N GLU A 145 -6.26 -8.63 -14.02
CA GLU A 145 -5.78 -9.97 -13.76
C GLU A 145 -4.35 -9.94 -13.18
N ALA A 146 -4.03 -10.83 -12.24
CA ALA A 146 -2.71 -10.87 -11.61
C ALA A 146 -1.56 -11.02 -12.63
N LYS A 147 -1.79 -11.76 -13.72
CA LYS A 147 -0.81 -11.90 -14.83
C LYS A 147 -0.50 -10.57 -15.51
N ASP A 148 -1.49 -9.70 -15.64
CA ASP A 148 -1.35 -8.40 -16.30
C ASP A 148 -0.70 -7.40 -15.34
N VAL A 149 -0.98 -7.51 -14.03
CA VAL A 149 -0.25 -6.77 -12.99
C VAL A 149 1.24 -7.13 -13.01
N LEU A 150 1.58 -8.42 -13.06
CA LEU A 150 2.98 -8.87 -13.16
C LEU A 150 3.68 -8.30 -14.40
N LYS A 151 2.98 -8.28 -15.54
CA LYS A 151 3.51 -7.70 -16.77
C LYS A 151 3.78 -6.19 -16.62
N LEU A 152 2.83 -5.45 -16.02
CA LEU A 152 3.00 -4.01 -15.75
C LEU A 152 4.17 -3.74 -14.79
N MET A 153 4.40 -4.60 -13.80
CA MET A 153 5.54 -4.48 -12.88
C MET A 153 6.88 -4.64 -13.60
N GLN A 154 6.94 -5.49 -14.63
CA GLN A 154 8.15 -5.75 -15.42
C GLN A 154 8.47 -4.63 -16.40
N GLU A 155 7.45 -4.03 -17.02
CA GLU A 155 7.60 -2.97 -18.02
C GLU A 155 8.14 -1.65 -17.42
N ASN A 156 8.07 -1.48 -16.10
CA ASN A 156 8.40 -0.24 -15.38
C ASN A 156 9.67 -0.37 -14.49
N THR A 157 10.58 -1.28 -14.84
CA THR A 157 11.76 -1.62 -14.00
C THR A 157 12.90 -0.61 -14.06
#